data_AF-A0A849IQV7-F1
#
_entry.id   AF-A0A849IQV7-F1
#
_cell.length_a   1.000
_cell.length_b   1.000
_cell.length_c   1.000
_cell.angle_alpha   90.00
_cell.angle_beta   90.00
_cell.angle_gamma   90.00
#
_symmetry.space_group_name_H-M   'P 1'
#
loop_
_entity.id
_entity.type
_entity.pdbx_description
1 polymer ?
#
loop_
_entity_poly.entity_id
_entity_poly.type
_entity_poly.pdbx_seq_one_letter_code
_entity_poly.pdbx_strand_id
1 'polypeptide(L)'
;MSVAKEFKDFVLRGNVVDLAVGVIIGTAFNGVVQSLVKDLITPLIGIVGGFNFSGLSATVNKSVFLFGTFLNTVVSFLIIALVVFFLIVKPINALSARAAAKKASPPPEPSTKSCPYCITDIAITATRCPNCTSVLSPS
;
A
#
# COMPACT_ATOMS: atom_id res chain seq x y z
N MET A 1 -25.30 -28.46 9.18
CA MET A 1 -24.10 -28.82 8.39
C MET A 1 -22.92 -28.89 9.35
N SER A 2 -21.83 -29.59 9.04
CA SER A 2 -20.67 -29.66 9.95
C SER A 2 -20.01 -28.28 10.05
N VAL A 3 -19.69 -27.83 11.28
CA VAL A 3 -18.99 -26.56 11.58
C VAL A 3 -17.70 -26.42 10.77
N ALA A 4 -17.02 -27.52 10.47
CA ALA A 4 -15.80 -27.50 9.63
C ALA A 4 -16.09 -27.09 8.17
N LYS A 5 -17.28 -27.41 7.65
CA LYS A 5 -17.71 -27.03 6.30
C LYS A 5 -18.07 -25.55 6.25
N GLU A 6 -18.77 -25.06 7.27
CA GLU A 6 -19.12 -23.64 7.44
C GLU A 6 -17.86 -22.77 7.62
N PHE A 7 -16.87 -23.26 8.37
CA PHE A 7 -15.58 -22.58 8.53
C PHE A 7 -14.78 -22.53 7.21
N LYS A 8 -14.73 -23.64 6.48
CA LYS A 8 -14.09 -23.67 5.16
C LYS A 8 -14.75 -22.70 4.19
N ASP A 9 -16.08 -22.69 4.13
CA ASP A 9 -16.84 -21.78 3.26
C ASP A 9 -16.73 -20.31 3.70
N PHE A 10 -16.44 -20.05 4.98
CA PHE A 10 -16.12 -18.72 5.50
C PHE A 10 -14.70 -18.26 5.08
N VAL A 11 -13.69 -19.11 5.27
CA VAL A 11 -12.29 -18.81 4.91
C VAL A 11 -12.11 -18.68 3.41
N LEU A 12 -12.84 -19.46 2.60
CA LEU A 12 -12.77 -19.37 1.13
C LEU A 12 -13.42 -18.10 0.55
N ARG A 13 -14.02 -17.23 1.38
CA ARG A 13 -14.35 -15.86 0.95
C ARG A 13 -13.03 -15.11 0.78
N GLY A 14 -12.50 -15.07 -0.45
CA GLY A 14 -11.12 -14.62 -0.77
C GLY A 14 -10.68 -13.32 -0.09
N ASN A 15 -11.59 -12.36 0.13
CA ASN A 15 -11.30 -11.12 0.86
C ASN A 15 -10.81 -11.32 2.31
N VAL A 16 -11.19 -12.42 2.99
CA VAL A 16 -10.80 -12.70 4.37
C VAL A 16 -9.36 -13.20 4.46
N VAL A 17 -8.95 -14.05 3.50
CA VAL A 17 -7.59 -14.63 3.48
C VAL A 17 -6.57 -13.54 3.16
N ASP A 18 -6.83 -12.71 2.15
CA ASP A 18 -5.91 -11.63 1.76
C ASP A 18 -5.75 -10.60 2.89
N LEU A 19 -6.85 -10.28 3.58
CA LEU A 19 -6.81 -9.40 4.75
C LEU A 19 -6.04 -10.03 5.92
N ALA A 20 -6.27 -11.32 6.22
CA ALA A 20 -5.56 -12.02 7.27
C ALA A 20 -4.04 -12.10 7.01
N VAL A 21 -3.66 -12.43 5.77
CA VAL A 21 -2.24 -12.46 5.35
C VAL A 21 -1.62 -11.07 5.47
N GLY A 22 -2.33 -10.02 5.04
CA GLY A 22 -1.87 -8.63 5.16
C GLY A 22 -1.58 -8.21 6.60
N VAL A 23 -2.46 -8.57 7.54
CA VAL A 23 -2.29 -8.25 8.99
C VAL A 23 -1.11 -9.01 9.60
N ILE A 24 -0.97 -10.30 9.30
CA ILE A 24 0.11 -11.14 9.84
C ILE A 24 1.46 -10.65 9.33
N ILE A 25 1.58 -10.39 8.03
CA ILE A 25 2.82 -9.87 7.44
C ILE A 25 3.11 -8.45 7.98
N GLY A 26 2.09 -7.60 8.10
CA GLY A 26 2.25 -6.25 8.63
C GLY A 26 2.79 -6.22 10.07
N THR A 27 2.28 -7.10 10.93
CA THR A 27 2.73 -7.19 12.33
C THR A 27 4.14 -7.77 12.46
N ALA A 28 4.45 -8.85 11.72
CA ALA A 28 5.79 -9.44 11.68
C ALA A 28 6.83 -8.44 11.15
N PHE A 29 6.49 -7.72 10.08
CA PHE A 29 7.38 -6.72 9.48
C PHE A 29 7.62 -5.52 10.40
N ASN A 30 6.58 -5.03 11.09
CA ASN A 30 6.75 -3.97 12.09
C ASN A 30 7.77 -4.36 13.18
N GLY A 31 7.78 -5.62 13.60
CA GLY A 31 8.81 -6.13 14.53
C GLY A 31 10.24 -5.97 14.00
N VAL A 32 10.47 -6.30 12.73
CA VAL A 32 11.79 -6.13 12.08
C VAL A 32 12.20 -4.67 12.02
N VAL A 33 11.27 -3.78 11.65
CA VAL A 33 11.52 -2.34 11.59
C VAL A 33 11.83 -1.77 12.98
N GLN A 34 11.08 -2.20 14.00
CA GLN A 34 11.31 -1.77 15.38
C GLN A 34 12.68 -2.23 15.88
N SER A 35 13.09 -3.47 15.63
CA SER A 35 14.44 -3.94 15.98
C SER A 35 15.52 -3.17 15.23
N LEU A 36 15.35 -2.89 13.94
CA LEU A 36 16.32 -2.08 13.19
C LEU A 36 16.49 -0.68 13.82
N VAL A 37 15.39 -0.02 14.18
CA VAL A 37 15.49 1.33 14.75
C VAL A 37 15.98 1.30 16.19
N LYS A 38 15.46 0.40 17.03
CA LYS A 38 15.82 0.31 18.45
C LYS A 38 17.26 -0.18 18.65
N ASP A 39 17.64 -1.22 17.90
CA ASP A 39 18.89 -1.95 18.15
C ASP A 39 20.07 -1.40 17.33
N LEU A 40 19.79 -0.77 16.17
CA LEU A 40 20.84 -0.22 15.31
C LEU A 40 20.83 1.31 15.26
N ILE A 41 19.70 1.93 14.91
CA ILE A 41 19.66 3.38 14.65
C ILE A 41 19.76 4.20 15.94
N THR A 42 19.01 3.83 16.98
CA THR A 42 18.99 4.54 18.27
C THR A 42 20.37 4.61 18.93
N PRO A 43 21.15 3.51 19.07
CA PRO A 43 22.50 3.60 19.61
C PRO A 43 23.46 4.37 18.68
N LEU A 44 23.33 4.24 17.36
CA LEU A 44 24.17 4.98 16.41
C LEU A 44 23.98 6.49 16.54
N ILE A 45 22.73 6.95 16.65
CA ILE A 45 22.41 8.36 16.90
C ILE A 45 22.84 8.77 18.32
N GLY A 46 22.69 7.88 19.31
CA GLY A 46 23.15 8.11 20.68
C GLY A 46 24.64 8.44 20.77
N ILE A 47 25.47 7.82 19.92
CA ILE A 47 26.92 8.07 19.82
C ILE A 47 27.21 9.43 19.15
N VAL A 48 26.42 9.84 18.17
CA VAL A 48 26.69 11.03 17.33
C VAL A 48 26.11 12.33 17.89
N GLY A 49 25.04 12.26 18.70
CA GLY A 49 24.33 13.49 19.13
C GLY A 49 23.36 13.38 20.31
N GLY A 50 23.40 12.30 21.09
CA GLY A 50 22.83 12.27 22.45
C GLY A 50 21.38 12.78 22.63
N PHE A 51 20.38 12.22 21.95
CA PHE A 51 18.96 12.52 22.21
C PHE A 51 18.40 11.77 23.44
N ASN A 52 19.16 11.66 24.52
CA ASN A 52 18.69 11.06 25.76
C ASN A 52 17.92 12.09 26.60
N PHE A 53 16.68 12.37 26.20
CA PHE A 53 15.76 13.21 26.97
C PHE A 53 15.17 12.48 28.19
N SER A 54 15.45 11.19 28.40
CA SER A 54 14.90 10.37 29.48
C SER A 54 15.15 10.92 30.91
N GLY A 55 16.12 11.81 31.09
CA GLY A 55 16.38 12.48 32.37
C GLY A 55 15.47 13.70 32.65
N LEU A 56 14.78 14.22 31.65
CA LEU A 56 13.86 15.35 31.81
C LEU A 56 12.53 14.86 32.39
N SER A 57 12.40 15.08 33.69
CA SER A 57 11.17 14.84 34.45
C SER A 57 10.86 16.07 35.31
N ALA A 58 9.58 16.42 35.40
CA ALA A 58 9.09 17.50 36.25
C ALA A 58 8.14 16.88 37.26
N THR A 59 8.47 17.07 38.53
CA THR A 59 7.62 16.61 39.61
C THR A 59 6.75 17.78 40.04
N VAL A 60 5.46 17.72 39.71
CA VAL A 60 4.47 18.70 40.19
C VAL A 60 3.53 17.95 41.12
N ASN A 61 3.48 18.37 42.39
CA ASN A 61 2.51 17.90 43.38
C ASN A 61 2.48 16.38 43.58
N LYS A 62 3.67 15.75 43.71
CA LYS A 62 3.90 14.29 43.86
C LYS A 62 3.62 13.43 42.62
N SER A 63 3.21 14.02 41.50
CA SER A 63 3.15 13.33 40.20
C SER A 63 4.41 13.59 39.39
N VAL A 64 5.09 12.50 38.98
CA VAL A 64 6.28 12.55 38.13
C VAL A 64 5.83 12.58 36.67
N PHE A 65 5.98 13.72 36.00
CA PHE A 65 5.75 13.84 34.57
C PHE A 65 7.03 13.50 33.80
N LEU A 66 7.02 12.36 33.11
CA LEU A 66 8.13 11.82 32.31
C LEU A 66 8.03 12.29 30.85
N PHE A 67 8.02 13.61 30.62
CA PHE A 67 7.95 14.16 29.26
C PHE A 67 9.18 13.83 28.42
N GLY A 68 10.33 13.57 29.06
CA GLY A 68 11.54 13.08 28.42
C GLY A 68 11.36 11.77 27.64
N THR A 69 10.70 10.79 28.26
CA THR A 69 10.45 9.48 27.64
C THR A 69 9.46 9.58 26.48
N PHE A 70 8.45 10.44 26.62
CA PHE A 70 7.51 10.72 25.54
C PHE A 70 8.20 11.34 24.32
N LEU A 71 9.05 12.35 24.55
CA LEU A 71 9.78 13.00 23.46
C LEU A 71 10.74 12.03 22.74
N ASN A 72 11.41 11.15 23.49
CA ASN A 72 12.23 10.08 22.91
C ASN A 72 11.39 9.13 22.02
N THR A 73 10.19 8.76 22.49
CA THR A 73 9.28 7.90 21.72
C THR A 73 8.81 8.57 20.42
N VAL A 74 8.50 9.88 20.47
CA VAL A 74 8.13 10.66 19.28
C VAL A 74 9.28 10.75 18.29
N VAL A 75 10.51 11.02 18.76
CA VAL A 75 11.69 11.06 17.89
C VAL A 75 11.95 9.70 17.25
N SER A 76 11.85 8.62 18.03
CA SER A 76 12.00 7.25 17.53
C SER A 76 10.94 6.89 16.48
N PHE A 77 9.69 7.32 16.68
CA PHE A 77 8.61 7.14 15.71
C PHE A 77 8.90 7.88 14.39
N LEU A 78 9.36 9.13 14.46
CA LEU A 78 9.73 9.90 13.27
C LEU A 78 10.87 9.23 12.49
N ILE A 79 11.87 8.67 13.20
CA ILE A 79 12.96 7.92 12.58
C ILE A 79 12.44 6.66 11.88
N ILE A 80 11.58 5.87 12.54
CA ILE A 80 10.94 4.69 11.93
C ILE A 80 10.20 5.09 10.66
N ALA A 81 9.37 6.13 10.73
CA ALA A 81 8.60 6.62 9.59
C ALA A 81 9.51 7.02 8.43
N LEU A 82 10.63 7.71 8.71
CA LEU A 82 11.60 8.13 7.69
C LEU A 82 12.31 6.92 7.04
N VAL A 83 12.74 5.94 7.84
CA VAL A 83 13.39 4.72 7.34
C VAL A 83 12.43 3.90 6.48
N VAL A 84 11.20 3.66 6.95
CA VAL A 84 10.16 2.94 6.20
C VAL A 84 9.81 3.67 4.91
N PHE A 85 9.64 4.99 4.98
CA PHE A 85 9.36 5.81 3.80
C PHE A 85 10.49 5.71 2.77
N PHE A 86 11.75 5.82 3.20
CA PHE A 86 12.89 5.81 2.29
C PHE A 86 13.20 4.43 1.71
N LEU A 87 13.09 3.36 2.51
CA LEU A 87 13.45 2.00 2.10
C LEU A 87 12.32 1.23 1.41
N ILE A 88 11.06 1.60 1.64
CA ILE A 88 9.91 0.82 1.14
C ILE A 88 9.02 1.68 0.26
N VAL A 89 8.49 2.78 0.81
CA VAL A 89 7.51 3.60 0.10
C VAL A 89 8.13 4.24 -1.14
N LYS A 90 9.34 4.78 -1.03
CA LYS A 90 10.07 5.40 -2.14
C LYS A 90 10.37 4.42 -3.28
N PRO A 91 10.97 3.22 -3.07
CA PRO A 91 11.20 2.28 -4.17
C PRO A 91 9.91 1.70 -4.73
N ILE A 92 8.90 1.40 -3.91
CA ILE A 92 7.60 0.94 -4.42
C ILE A 92 6.96 2.03 -5.28
N ASN A 93 6.93 3.29 -4.82
CA ASN A 93 6.39 4.40 -5.62
C ASN A 93 7.19 4.61 -6.91
N ALA A 94 8.51 4.46 -6.88
CA ALA A 94 9.36 4.53 -8.06
C ALA A 94 9.11 3.37 -9.04
N LEU A 95 8.92 2.15 -8.53
CA LEU A 95 8.59 0.97 -9.33
C LEU A 95 7.19 1.07 -9.92
N SER A 96 6.21 1.54 -9.16
CA SER A 96 4.84 1.79 -9.62
C SER A 96 4.80 2.87 -10.68
N ALA A 97 5.59 3.95 -10.54
CA ALA A 97 5.74 4.96 -11.58
C ALA A 97 6.36 4.39 -12.86
N ARG A 98 7.36 3.50 -12.75
CA ARG A 98 7.97 2.81 -13.89
C ARG A 98 7.03 1.78 -14.53
N ALA A 99 6.23 1.08 -13.74
CA ALA A 99 5.23 0.14 -14.21
C ALA A 99 4.06 0.86 -14.90
N ALA A 100 3.65 2.02 -14.40
CA ALA A 100 2.69 2.90 -15.05
C ALA A 100 3.24 3.49 -16.36
N ALA A 101 4.53 3.88 -16.39
CA ALA A 101 5.19 4.32 -17.62
C ALA A 101 5.34 3.19 -18.66
N LYS A 102 5.55 1.94 -18.23
CA LYS A 102 5.51 0.76 -19.12
C LYS A 102 4.10 0.34 -19.54
N LYS A 103 3.10 0.58 -18.69
CA LYS A 103 1.67 0.35 -18.97
C LYS A 103 0.98 1.55 -19.62
N ALA A 104 1.71 2.61 -19.92
CA ALA A 104 1.32 3.62 -20.90
C ALA A 104 1.45 3.03 -22.32
N SER A 105 0.78 1.90 -22.57
CA SER A 105 -0.01 1.81 -23.79
C SER A 105 -0.87 3.08 -23.84
N PRO A 106 -0.97 3.76 -25.01
CA PRO A 106 -1.83 4.92 -25.14
C PRO A 106 -3.21 4.58 -24.55
N PRO A 107 -3.93 5.55 -23.95
CA PRO A 107 -5.32 5.34 -23.53
C PRO A 107 -6.00 4.52 -24.61
N PRO A 108 -6.78 3.47 -24.29
CA PRO A 108 -7.44 2.69 -25.32
C PRO A 108 -8.20 3.69 -26.20
N GLU A 109 -7.62 4.02 -27.37
CA GLU A 109 -8.35 4.70 -28.42
C GLU A 109 -9.58 3.82 -28.59
N PRO A 110 -10.79 4.39 -28.47
CA PRO A 110 -12.00 3.63 -28.22
C PRO A 110 -12.14 2.54 -29.28
N SER A 111 -11.65 1.32 -29.03
CA SER A 111 -11.40 0.35 -30.11
C SER A 111 -12.69 -0.14 -30.76
N THR A 112 -13.82 0.24 -30.16
CA THR A 112 -15.17 -0.05 -30.58
C THR A 112 -15.94 1.21 -30.94
N LYS A 113 -16.60 1.19 -32.10
CA LYS A 113 -17.68 2.11 -32.49
C LYS A 113 -19.01 1.38 -32.41
N SER A 114 -20.09 2.09 -32.11
CA SER A 114 -21.44 1.50 -32.14
C SER A 114 -21.96 1.43 -33.57
N CYS A 115 -22.48 0.28 -33.98
CA CYS A 115 -23.07 0.12 -35.30
C CYS A 115 -24.42 0.89 -35.40
N PRO A 116 -24.62 1.77 -36.40
CA PRO A 116 -25.84 2.59 -36.52
C PRO A 116 -27.12 1.79 -36.84
N TYR A 117 -26.99 0.56 -37.36
CA TYR A 117 -28.14 -0.27 -37.74
C TYR A 117 -28.62 -1.20 -36.63
N CYS A 118 -27.68 -1.79 -35.87
CA CYS A 118 -27.99 -2.82 -34.88
C CYS A 118 -27.50 -2.50 -33.46
N ILE A 119 -26.90 -1.32 -33.25
CA ILE A 119 -26.47 -0.78 -31.93
C ILE A 119 -25.44 -1.67 -31.21
N THR A 120 -24.86 -2.64 -31.91
CA THR A 120 -23.84 -3.54 -31.35
C THR A 120 -22.48 -2.86 -31.41
N ASP A 121 -21.67 -3.04 -30.36
CA ASP A 121 -20.29 -2.55 -30.33
C ASP A 121 -19.41 -3.40 -31.26
N ILE A 122 -18.75 -2.74 -32.20
CA ILE A 122 -17.92 -3.34 -33.25
C ILE A 122 -16.59 -2.62 -33.35
N ALA A 123 -15.55 -3.26 -33.87
CA ALA A 123 -14.24 -2.62 -34.02
C ALA A 123 -14.31 -1.30 -34.85
N ILE A 124 -13.54 -0.26 -34.49
CA ILE A 124 -13.48 1.02 -35.25
C ILE A 124 -13.25 0.78 -36.75
N THR A 125 -12.33 -0.12 -37.09
CA THR A 125 -11.91 -0.39 -38.47
C THR A 125 -12.84 -1.35 -39.22
N ALA A 126 -13.94 -1.81 -38.61
CA ALA A 126 -14.89 -2.70 -39.26
C ALA A 126 -15.61 -1.99 -40.42
N THR A 127 -15.47 -2.54 -41.64
CA THR A 127 -16.18 -2.13 -42.86
C THR A 127 -17.50 -2.89 -43.06
N ARG A 128 -17.71 -3.98 -42.32
CA ARG A 128 -18.97 -4.72 -42.24
C ARG A 128 -19.29 -5.11 -40.81
N CYS A 129 -20.56 -4.96 -40.43
CA CYS A 129 -21.02 -5.41 -39.11
C CYS A 129 -21.13 -6.95 -39.07
N PRO A 130 -20.56 -7.64 -38.07
CA PRO A 130 -20.68 -9.10 -37.93
C PRO A 130 -22.09 -9.56 -37.53
N ASN A 131 -22.89 -8.69 -36.90
CA ASN A 131 -24.22 -9.03 -36.41
C ASN A 131 -25.29 -8.83 -37.49
N CYS A 132 -25.36 -7.64 -38.10
CA CYS A 132 -26.39 -7.30 -39.09
C CYS A 132 -25.91 -7.30 -40.55
N THR A 133 -24.63 -7.58 -40.81
CA THR A 133 -24.03 -7.63 -42.16
C THR A 133 -24.06 -6.33 -42.97
N SER A 134 -24.52 -5.22 -42.40
CA SER A 134 -24.54 -3.90 -43.03
C SER A 134 -23.12 -3.44 -43.38
N VAL A 135 -22.97 -2.81 -44.55
CA VAL A 135 -21.72 -2.13 -44.94
C VAL A 135 -21.63 -0.80 -44.19
N LEU A 136 -20.49 -0.56 -43.55
CA LEU A 136 -20.23 0.63 -42.74
C LEU A 136 -19.10 1.43 -43.37
N SER A 137 -19.29 2.74 -43.45
CA SER A 137 -18.21 3.64 -43.89
C SER A 137 -17.09 3.66 -42.82
N PRO A 138 -15.82 3.63 -43.22
CA PRO A 138 -14.71 3.84 -42.28
C PRO A 138 -14.80 5.27 -41.74
N SER A 139 -14.79 5.38 -40.41
CA SER A 139 -14.82 6.63 -39.65
C SER A 139 -13.51 6.80 -38.92
#